data_AF-A0A671P0D7-F1
#
_entry.id   AF-A0A671P0D7-F1
#
_cell.length_a   1.000
_cell.length_b   1.000
_cell.length_c   1.000
_cell.angle_alpha   90.00
_cell.angle_beta   90.00
_cell.angle_gamma   90.00
#
_symmetry.space_group_name_H-M   'P 1'
#
loop_
_entity.id
_entity.type
_entity.pdbx_description
1 polymer ?
#
loop_
_entity_poly.entity_id
_entity_poly.type
_entity_poly.pdbx_seq_one_letter_code
_entity_poly.pdbx_strand_id
1 'polypeptide(L)'
;MCGNFWYSCRSICFLLVWWNERPLHNVKLKGIAAQSSVFEYYRADRAVDGIKYAPGAASFCTGTNSEVNPWWRLNLLDNYYISTVTVTNRANCCPERLDGAEIRIVNSLENNGNNNPICAVITSIPAGASYSYSCPDMVGRYVNVVIPQETRFLALCEVEVYGSLPGNVAIGKNATQSPTHLAWEAEKAIDGIKNDRTKCSSTGYGNNSFWRLDLLNIYRVYTVVVTNRIDCCSEHLNGAEIRVGNSLKNNGNDNPKCAVISSIPAGVSYFYLCVGMVGRYVNLVIPGVMKVLTLCEVEVYGTGTTNIN
;
A
#
# COMPACT_ATOMS: atom_id res chain seq x y z
N MET A 1 32.96 65.15 3.29
CA MET A 1 31.53 65.06 2.92
C MET A 1 31.13 63.59 2.93
N CYS A 2 30.50 63.14 4.02
CA CYS A 2 29.78 61.86 4.06
C CYS A 2 28.32 62.12 3.69
N GLY A 3 27.72 61.26 2.87
CA GLY A 3 26.31 61.34 2.50
C GLY A 3 25.86 60.05 1.81
N ASN A 4 25.04 59.29 2.52
CA ASN A 4 24.43 58.01 2.18
C ASN A 4 23.45 58.09 0.99
N PHE A 5 23.32 57.00 0.22
CA PHE A 5 22.01 56.52 -0.24
C PHE A 5 22.01 55.00 -0.40
N TRP A 6 21.14 54.34 0.36
CA TRP A 6 20.81 52.92 0.28
C TRP A 6 19.70 52.71 -0.75
N TYR A 7 19.84 51.74 -1.66
CA TYR A 7 18.70 51.01 -2.21
C TYR A 7 19.01 49.52 -2.29
N SER A 8 18.05 48.77 -1.75
CA SER A 8 18.02 47.33 -1.51
C SER A 8 18.00 46.53 -2.81
N CYS A 9 18.93 45.57 -2.96
CA CYS A 9 18.86 44.50 -3.95
C CYS A 9 18.11 43.32 -3.32
N ARG A 10 16.81 43.16 -3.59
CA ARG A 10 16.10 41.91 -3.33
C ARG A 10 16.27 41.00 -4.54
N SER A 11 17.22 40.08 -4.45
CA SER A 11 17.33 38.95 -5.37
C SER A 11 16.06 38.11 -5.30
N ILE A 12 15.36 38.03 -6.44
CA ILE A 12 14.30 37.07 -6.68
C ILE A 12 14.98 35.72 -6.93
N CYS A 13 15.02 34.86 -5.91
CA CYS A 13 15.34 33.45 -6.09
C CYS A 13 14.12 32.75 -6.71
N PHE A 14 14.09 32.61 -8.03
CA PHE A 14 13.30 31.57 -8.67
C PHE A 14 13.95 30.21 -8.37
N LEU A 15 13.54 29.58 -7.28
CA LEU A 15 13.78 28.15 -7.09
C LEU A 15 12.83 27.40 -8.01
N LEU A 16 13.33 26.99 -9.18
CA LEU A 16 12.77 25.90 -9.97
C LEU A 16 12.91 24.62 -9.15
N VAL A 17 11.90 24.32 -8.32
CA VAL A 17 11.81 23.02 -7.66
C VAL A 17 11.27 22.03 -8.70
N TRP A 18 12.20 21.35 -9.36
CA TRP A 18 11.91 20.11 -10.06
C TRP A 18 11.55 19.06 -8.99
N TRP A 19 10.26 18.85 -8.73
CA TRP A 19 9.79 17.73 -7.91
C TRP A 19 9.98 16.44 -8.71
N ASN A 20 11.16 15.85 -8.59
CA ASN A 20 11.39 14.48 -8.98
C ASN A 20 10.98 13.61 -7.78
N GLU A 21 9.68 13.35 -7.62
CA GLU A 21 9.17 12.39 -6.63
C GLU A 21 9.56 10.96 -7.08
N ARG A 22 10.85 10.63 -6.89
CA ARG A 22 11.33 9.25 -7.04
C ARG A 22 10.74 8.43 -5.89
N PRO A 23 10.19 7.23 -6.13
CA PRO A 23 9.83 6.32 -5.05
C PRO A 23 11.04 6.14 -4.12
N LEU A 24 10.80 6.24 -2.81
CA LEU A 24 11.80 6.14 -1.75
C LEU A 24 12.52 4.78 -1.87
N HIS A 25 13.68 4.78 -2.52
CA HIS A 25 14.69 3.71 -2.63
C HIS A 25 14.15 2.27 -2.74
N ASN A 26 14.33 1.61 -3.89
CA ASN A 26 14.03 0.18 -4.02
C ASN A 26 14.96 -0.64 -3.09
N VAL A 27 14.44 -1.15 -1.97
CA VAL A 27 15.18 -1.85 -0.93
C VAL A 27 14.67 -3.28 -0.75
N LYS A 28 15.54 -4.19 -0.29
CA LYS A 28 15.12 -5.52 0.16
C LYS A 28 14.28 -5.36 1.43
N LEU A 29 13.02 -5.77 1.36
CA LEU A 29 12.05 -5.70 2.45
C LEU A 29 12.20 -6.90 3.37
N LYS A 30 11.87 -6.68 4.65
CA LYS A 30 11.88 -7.71 5.69
C LYS A 30 10.46 -7.96 6.19
N GLY A 31 10.23 -9.13 6.74
CA GLY A 31 8.92 -9.50 7.22
C GLY A 31 8.93 -10.76 8.05
N ILE A 32 7.75 -11.17 8.49
CA ILE A 32 7.52 -12.41 9.23
C ILE A 32 6.93 -13.44 8.27
N ALA A 33 7.60 -14.58 8.13
CA ALA A 33 7.20 -15.65 7.23
C ALA A 33 6.29 -16.68 7.94
N ALA A 34 5.33 -17.22 7.19
CA ALA A 34 4.49 -18.35 7.59
C ALA A 34 4.27 -19.28 6.38
N GLN A 35 3.89 -20.53 6.63
CA GLN A 35 3.59 -21.50 5.58
C GLN A 35 2.43 -22.40 5.98
N SER A 36 1.80 -23.05 5.01
CA SER A 36 0.60 -23.89 5.18
C SER A 36 0.78 -25.02 6.19
N SER A 37 1.95 -25.68 6.15
CA SER A 37 2.34 -26.73 7.08
C SER A 37 3.86 -26.79 7.19
N VAL A 38 4.38 -27.39 8.25
CA VAL A 38 5.83 -27.59 8.42
C VAL A 38 6.15 -29.06 8.25
N PHE A 39 6.92 -29.39 7.21
CA PHE A 39 7.55 -30.70 7.10
C PHE A 39 8.75 -30.73 8.03
N GLU A 40 8.76 -31.66 8.99
CA GLU A 40 9.82 -31.84 9.98
C GLU A 40 10.26 -30.52 10.65
N TYR A 41 11.42 -29.99 10.27
CA TYR A 41 12.04 -28.78 10.81
C TYR A 41 12.26 -27.68 9.75
N TYR A 42 11.67 -27.81 8.55
CA TYR A 42 11.83 -26.87 7.43
C TYR A 42 10.88 -25.66 7.57
N ARG A 43 11.18 -24.81 8.55
CA ARG A 43 10.37 -23.64 8.93
C ARG A 43 10.33 -22.55 7.84
N ALA A 44 9.27 -21.74 7.86
CA ALA A 44 9.00 -20.67 6.90
C ALA A 44 10.04 -19.53 6.90
N ASP A 45 10.66 -19.23 8.05
CA ASP A 45 11.63 -18.14 8.21
C ASP A 45 12.93 -18.35 7.42
N ARG A 46 13.22 -19.61 7.03
CA ARG A 46 14.38 -19.96 6.21
C ARG A 46 14.39 -19.30 4.83
N ALA A 47 13.22 -19.04 4.24
CA ALA A 47 13.15 -18.35 2.96
C ALA A 47 13.48 -16.84 3.05
N VAL A 48 13.72 -16.29 4.24
CA VAL A 48 14.03 -14.86 4.42
C VAL A 48 15.23 -14.64 5.33
N ASP A 49 16.08 -15.66 5.50
CA ASP A 49 17.25 -15.61 6.37
C ASP A 49 18.51 -15.07 5.66
N GLY A 50 18.47 -14.92 4.33
CA GLY A 50 19.59 -14.44 3.52
C GLY A 50 20.46 -15.54 2.94
N ILE A 51 20.15 -16.81 3.19
CA ILE A 51 20.96 -17.97 2.81
C ILE A 51 20.38 -18.63 1.55
N LYS A 52 20.86 -18.21 0.38
CA LYS A 52 20.44 -18.75 -0.92
C LYS A 52 20.91 -20.18 -1.19
N TYR A 53 21.96 -20.63 -0.53
CA TYR A 53 22.63 -21.89 -0.83
C TYR A 53 22.31 -22.95 0.23
N ALA A 54 21.81 -24.10 -0.22
CA ALA A 54 21.76 -25.30 0.59
C ALA A 54 22.63 -26.41 -0.04
N PRO A 55 23.97 -26.35 0.07
CA PRO A 55 24.79 -27.51 -0.28
C PRO A 55 24.42 -28.67 0.66
N GLY A 56 23.96 -29.78 0.09
CA GLY A 56 23.94 -31.09 0.76
C GLY A 56 22.67 -31.55 1.48
N ALA A 57 21.64 -30.72 1.77
CA ALA A 57 20.42 -31.24 2.40
C ALA A 57 19.13 -30.38 2.30
N ALA A 58 19.09 -29.28 1.53
CA ALA A 58 17.98 -28.30 1.61
C ALA A 58 17.72 -27.77 3.05
N SER A 59 18.67 -27.93 3.95
CA SER A 59 18.57 -27.61 5.38
C SER A 59 18.38 -26.12 5.66
N PHE A 60 18.58 -25.26 4.67
CA PHE A 60 18.32 -23.81 4.72
C PHE A 60 17.12 -23.39 3.88
N CYS A 61 16.33 -24.35 3.39
CA CYS A 61 15.10 -24.06 2.66
C CYS A 61 13.87 -24.31 3.55
N THR A 62 12.77 -23.67 3.19
CA THR A 62 11.44 -23.99 3.71
C THR A 62 10.95 -25.33 3.18
N GLY A 63 9.90 -25.87 3.79
CA GLY A 63 9.31 -27.14 3.36
C GLY A 63 7.94 -27.37 3.98
N THR A 64 6.93 -27.47 3.14
CA THR A 64 5.58 -27.93 3.54
C THR A 64 5.49 -29.45 3.50
N ASN A 65 4.49 -30.03 4.16
CA ASN A 65 4.06 -31.40 3.85
C ASN A 65 3.55 -31.48 2.41
N SER A 66 3.39 -32.71 1.90
CA SER A 66 2.63 -32.93 0.67
C SER A 66 1.15 -32.70 0.94
N GLU A 67 0.62 -31.59 0.45
CA GLU A 67 -0.76 -31.17 0.69
C GLU A 67 -1.32 -30.46 -0.54
N VAL A 68 -2.65 -30.27 -0.59
CA VAL A 68 -3.31 -29.52 -1.65
C VAL A 68 -3.12 -28.03 -1.41
N ASN A 69 -2.77 -27.28 -2.45
CA ASN A 69 -2.56 -25.82 -2.37
C ASN A 69 -1.50 -25.39 -1.34
N PRO A 70 -0.29 -26.01 -1.30
CA PRO A 70 0.73 -25.61 -0.34
C PRO A 70 1.14 -24.16 -0.60
N TRP A 71 1.33 -23.40 0.47
CA TRP A 71 1.63 -21.97 0.37
C TRP A 71 2.66 -21.52 1.39
N TRP A 72 3.41 -20.50 1.01
CA TRP A 72 4.30 -19.72 1.86
C TRP A 72 3.91 -18.24 1.75
N ARG A 73 3.99 -17.49 2.85
CA ARG A 73 3.63 -16.07 2.90
C ARG A 73 4.63 -15.26 3.71
N LEU A 74 5.01 -14.11 3.18
CA LEU A 74 5.71 -13.06 3.89
C LEU A 74 4.75 -11.94 4.31
N ASN A 75 4.74 -11.59 5.59
CA ASN A 75 4.10 -10.38 6.10
C ASN A 75 5.14 -9.26 6.26
N LEU A 76 5.11 -8.28 5.36
CA LEU A 76 6.02 -7.13 5.31
C LEU A 76 5.80 -6.10 6.43
N LEU A 77 4.81 -6.32 7.30
CA LEU A 77 4.41 -5.47 8.42
C LEU A 77 3.74 -4.14 8.02
N ASP A 78 4.07 -3.61 6.84
CA ASP A 78 3.45 -2.44 6.22
C ASP A 78 3.22 -2.67 4.72
N ASN A 79 2.59 -1.70 4.06
CA ASN A 79 2.36 -1.70 2.63
C ASN A 79 3.56 -1.13 1.87
N TYR A 80 3.96 -1.84 0.81
CA TYR A 80 5.06 -1.41 -0.05
C TYR A 80 4.64 -1.43 -1.51
N TYR A 81 5.19 -0.52 -2.31
CA TYR A 81 5.26 -0.71 -3.76
C TYR A 81 6.25 -1.85 -4.01
N ILE A 82 5.74 -3.03 -4.34
CA ILE A 82 6.59 -4.18 -4.64
C ILE A 82 7.04 -4.06 -6.08
N SER A 83 8.34 -3.90 -6.30
CA SER A 83 8.90 -3.77 -7.65
C SER A 83 9.31 -5.12 -8.22
N THR A 84 9.87 -5.99 -7.37
CA THR A 84 10.47 -7.25 -7.79
C THR A 84 10.39 -8.27 -6.67
N VAL A 85 10.06 -9.51 -7.01
CA VAL A 85 10.19 -10.66 -6.12
C VAL A 85 11.19 -11.62 -6.74
N THR A 86 12.28 -11.91 -6.03
CA THR A 86 13.28 -12.90 -6.44
C THR A 86 13.06 -14.17 -5.65
N VAL A 87 12.93 -15.31 -6.35
CA VAL A 87 12.73 -16.63 -5.73
C VAL A 87 13.91 -17.52 -6.04
N THR A 88 14.48 -18.15 -5.01
CA THR A 88 15.57 -19.11 -5.11
C THR A 88 15.05 -20.52 -4.88
N ASN A 89 15.21 -21.37 -5.89
CA ASN A 89 14.74 -22.75 -5.84
C ASN A 89 15.75 -23.67 -5.14
N ARG A 90 15.26 -24.86 -4.77
CA ARG A 90 16.05 -25.93 -4.14
C ARG A 90 17.21 -26.38 -5.02
N ALA A 91 18.39 -26.55 -4.42
CA ALA A 91 19.63 -26.87 -5.14
C ALA A 91 19.94 -28.37 -5.29
N ASN A 92 19.49 -29.22 -4.37
CA ASN A 92 19.94 -30.62 -4.29
C ASN A 92 19.06 -31.63 -5.05
N CYS A 93 17.77 -31.36 -5.23
CA CYS A 93 16.89 -32.19 -6.05
C CYS A 93 15.60 -31.44 -6.36
N CYS A 94 14.84 -32.04 -7.28
CA CYS A 94 13.42 -31.82 -7.43
C CYS A 94 13.01 -30.37 -7.75
N PRO A 95 13.78 -29.63 -8.58
CA PRO A 95 13.47 -28.23 -8.88
C PRO A 95 12.10 -28.05 -9.55
N GLU A 96 11.65 -29.05 -10.30
CA GLU A 96 10.35 -29.06 -11.01
C GLU A 96 9.15 -28.95 -10.07
N ARG A 97 9.34 -29.20 -8.76
CA ARG A 97 8.26 -29.05 -7.78
C ARG A 97 7.77 -27.62 -7.63
N LEU A 98 8.57 -26.62 -7.99
CA LEU A 98 8.15 -25.21 -7.95
C LEU A 98 7.43 -24.78 -9.24
N ASP A 99 7.43 -25.61 -10.29
CA ASP A 99 6.84 -25.27 -11.59
C ASP A 99 5.31 -25.11 -11.47
N GLY A 100 4.78 -24.00 -11.97
CA GLY A 100 3.37 -23.64 -11.85
C GLY A 100 3.01 -22.87 -10.57
N ALA A 101 3.97 -22.62 -9.67
CA ALA A 101 3.73 -21.79 -8.49
C ALA A 101 3.41 -20.34 -8.87
N GLU A 102 2.51 -19.71 -8.13
CA GLU A 102 2.08 -18.34 -8.36
C GLU A 102 2.61 -17.42 -7.25
N ILE A 103 3.21 -16.30 -7.65
CA ILE A 103 3.54 -15.19 -6.75
C ILE A 103 2.32 -14.28 -6.72
N ARG A 104 1.74 -14.09 -5.54
CA ARG A 104 0.54 -13.26 -5.33
C ARG A 104 0.84 -12.15 -4.33
N ILE A 105 0.40 -10.93 -4.62
CA ILE A 105 0.70 -9.75 -3.81
C ILE A 105 -0.58 -8.98 -3.57
N VAL A 106 -1.01 -8.88 -2.31
CA VAL A 106 -2.00 -7.89 -1.86
C VAL A 106 -2.14 -7.92 -0.33
N ASN A 107 -3.15 -7.23 0.19
CA ASN A 107 -3.41 -7.10 1.62
C ASN A 107 -4.53 -7.97 2.19
N SER A 108 -5.25 -8.74 1.36
CA SER A 108 -6.28 -9.65 1.87
C SER A 108 -5.62 -10.89 2.47
N LEU A 109 -6.14 -11.31 3.63
CA LEU A 109 -5.84 -12.59 4.26
C LEU A 109 -6.95 -13.62 4.04
N GLU A 110 -7.97 -13.30 3.25
CA GLU A 110 -8.94 -14.29 2.79
C GLU A 110 -8.22 -15.46 2.11
N ASN A 111 -8.55 -16.70 2.49
CA ASN A 111 -7.83 -17.90 2.06
C ASN A 111 -6.30 -17.76 2.24
N ASN A 112 -5.85 -17.23 3.38
CA ASN A 112 -4.44 -16.95 3.69
C ASN A 112 -3.73 -15.98 2.71
N GLY A 113 -4.47 -15.26 1.87
CA GLY A 113 -3.92 -14.41 0.81
C GLY A 113 -3.67 -15.16 -0.50
N ASN A 114 -4.09 -16.42 -0.61
CA ASN A 114 -3.93 -17.21 -1.83
C ASN A 114 -4.93 -16.82 -2.93
N ASN A 115 -5.94 -15.99 -2.61
CA ASN A 115 -6.86 -15.41 -3.58
C ASN A 115 -6.37 -14.05 -4.11
N ASN A 116 -5.23 -13.54 -3.62
CA ASN A 116 -4.70 -12.23 -4.01
C ASN A 116 -4.30 -12.20 -5.50
N PRO A 117 -4.35 -11.03 -6.18
CA PRO A 117 -3.90 -10.90 -7.56
C PRO A 117 -2.50 -11.49 -7.79
N ILE A 118 -2.36 -12.16 -8.93
CA ILE A 118 -1.11 -12.80 -9.36
C ILE A 118 -0.17 -11.69 -9.86
N CYS A 119 1.01 -11.60 -9.26
CA CYS A 119 2.15 -10.86 -9.83
C CYS A 119 2.73 -11.63 -11.02
N ALA A 120 3.09 -12.90 -10.78
CA ALA A 120 3.77 -13.73 -11.76
C ALA A 120 3.51 -15.21 -11.51
N VAL A 121 3.66 -16.00 -12.59
CA VAL A 121 3.66 -17.46 -12.53
C VAL A 121 5.09 -17.94 -12.75
N ILE A 122 5.57 -18.80 -11.84
CA ILE A 122 6.88 -19.45 -11.94
C ILE A 122 6.74 -20.62 -12.91
N THR A 123 7.25 -20.45 -14.13
CA THR A 123 7.22 -21.52 -15.14
C THR A 123 8.23 -22.61 -14.83
N SER A 124 9.48 -22.22 -14.54
CA SER A 124 10.54 -23.10 -14.08
C SER A 124 11.68 -22.29 -13.48
N ILE A 125 12.30 -22.80 -12.41
CA ILE A 125 13.56 -22.26 -11.89
C ILE A 125 14.53 -23.44 -11.75
N PRO A 126 15.68 -23.46 -12.45
CA PRO A 126 16.66 -24.54 -12.32
C PRO A 126 17.13 -24.75 -10.88
N ALA A 127 17.66 -25.94 -10.59
CA ALA A 127 18.13 -26.28 -9.25
C ALA A 127 19.15 -25.25 -8.72
N GLY A 128 18.84 -24.64 -7.58
CA GLY A 128 19.70 -23.66 -6.90
C GLY A 128 19.77 -22.29 -7.56
N ALA A 129 19.05 -22.06 -8.65
CA ALA A 129 19.00 -20.77 -9.32
C ALA A 129 18.04 -19.81 -8.60
N SER A 130 18.27 -18.50 -8.80
CA SER A 130 17.40 -17.42 -8.35
C SER A 130 16.84 -16.67 -9.55
N TYR A 131 15.51 -16.60 -9.70
CA TYR A 131 14.86 -15.85 -10.77
C TYR A 131 14.07 -14.67 -10.18
N SER A 132 14.13 -13.53 -10.85
CA SER A 132 13.46 -12.29 -10.45
C SER A 132 12.22 -12.05 -11.31
N TYR A 133 11.11 -11.73 -10.66
CA TYR A 133 9.82 -11.45 -11.27
C TYR A 133 9.44 -10.00 -11.02
N SER A 134 9.15 -9.26 -12.08
CA SER A 134 8.70 -7.88 -11.98
C SER A 134 7.21 -7.84 -11.61
N CYS A 135 6.87 -7.06 -10.59
CA CYS A 135 5.50 -6.90 -10.09
C CYS A 135 5.06 -5.43 -10.26
N PRO A 136 5.00 -4.89 -11.50
CA PRO A 136 4.69 -3.47 -11.68
C PRO A 136 3.34 -3.14 -11.04
N ASP A 137 3.24 -1.95 -10.47
CA ASP A 137 1.97 -1.40 -9.97
C ASP A 137 1.30 -2.19 -8.83
N MET A 138 2.01 -3.11 -8.18
CA MET A 138 1.48 -3.87 -7.05
C MET A 138 1.86 -3.25 -5.71
N VAL A 139 0.84 -2.85 -4.95
CA VAL A 139 0.98 -2.43 -3.55
C VAL A 139 0.45 -3.53 -2.64
N GLY A 140 1.29 -3.98 -1.70
CA GLY A 140 0.88 -5.03 -0.79
C GLY A 140 1.74 -5.14 0.46
N ARG A 141 1.16 -5.74 1.48
CA ARG A 141 1.76 -6.15 2.76
C ARG A 141 2.08 -7.64 2.76
N TYR A 142 1.30 -8.45 2.04
CA TYR A 142 1.52 -9.89 1.95
C TYR A 142 2.03 -10.27 0.56
N VAL A 143 3.11 -11.04 0.55
CA VAL A 143 3.63 -11.73 -0.62
C VAL A 143 3.47 -13.22 -0.39
N ASN A 144 2.65 -13.86 -1.21
CA ASN A 144 2.38 -15.29 -1.16
C ASN A 144 3.07 -16.00 -2.33
N VAL A 145 3.57 -17.19 -2.09
CA VAL A 145 3.93 -18.17 -3.12
C VAL A 145 3.07 -19.40 -2.89
N VAL A 146 2.22 -19.75 -3.85
CA VAL A 146 1.25 -20.85 -3.74
C VAL A 146 1.32 -21.76 -4.96
N ILE A 147 1.16 -23.07 -4.76
CA ILE A 147 1.00 -24.03 -5.87
C ILE A 147 -0.48 -24.39 -5.97
N PRO A 148 -1.27 -23.75 -6.86
CA PRO A 148 -2.71 -23.95 -6.88
C PRO A 148 -3.12 -25.29 -7.51
N GLN A 149 -4.24 -25.83 -7.04
CA GLN A 149 -4.98 -26.98 -7.57
C GLN A 149 -4.20 -28.31 -7.63
N GLU A 150 -3.06 -28.39 -6.94
CA GLU A 150 -2.20 -29.57 -6.94
C GLU A 150 -1.81 -30.02 -5.53
N THR A 151 -1.60 -31.33 -5.36
CA THR A 151 -0.98 -31.90 -4.16
C THR A 151 0.53 -31.95 -4.33
N ARG A 152 1.26 -31.11 -3.60
CA ARG A 152 2.71 -31.02 -3.76
C ARG A 152 3.41 -30.60 -2.47
N PHE A 153 4.73 -30.77 -2.44
CA PHE A 153 5.59 -30.10 -1.47
C PHE A 153 5.99 -28.73 -2.03
N LEU A 154 5.89 -27.67 -1.22
CA LEU A 154 6.46 -26.36 -1.53
C LEU A 154 7.76 -26.19 -0.73
N ALA A 155 8.85 -25.90 -1.45
CA ALA A 155 10.15 -25.60 -0.87
C ALA A 155 10.76 -24.37 -1.54
N LEU A 156 11.12 -23.38 -0.74
CA LEU A 156 11.72 -22.11 -1.14
C LEU A 156 12.98 -21.91 -0.31
N CYS A 157 14.12 -21.67 -0.97
CA CYS A 157 15.38 -21.47 -0.25
C CYS A 157 15.61 -20.01 0.11
N GLU A 158 15.21 -19.08 -0.75
CA GLU A 158 15.23 -17.65 -0.43
C GLU A 158 14.16 -16.95 -1.26
N VAL A 159 13.44 -16.02 -0.66
CA VAL A 159 12.48 -15.12 -1.29
C VAL A 159 12.86 -13.70 -0.91
N GLU A 160 13.36 -12.95 -1.89
CA GLU A 160 13.76 -11.56 -1.71
C GLU A 160 12.73 -10.64 -2.33
N VAL A 161 12.05 -9.86 -1.50
CA VAL A 161 11.06 -8.89 -1.96
C VAL A 161 11.72 -7.53 -1.99
N TYR A 162 11.71 -6.89 -3.15
CA TYR A 162 12.22 -5.53 -3.33
C TYR A 162 11.06 -4.58 -3.55
N GLY A 163 11.12 -3.44 -2.88
CA GLY A 163 10.11 -2.42 -3.01
C GLY A 163 10.51 -1.12 -2.37
N SER A 164 9.61 -0.15 -2.44
CA SER A 164 9.76 1.15 -1.80
C SER A 164 8.59 1.41 -0.87
N LEU A 165 8.82 2.18 0.20
CA LEU A 165 7.70 2.74 0.94
C LEU A 165 6.93 3.65 0.00
N PRO A 166 5.61 3.48 -0.12
CA PRO A 166 4.84 4.41 -0.89
C PRO A 166 4.91 5.76 -0.17
N GLY A 167 5.39 6.80 -0.86
CA GLY A 167 5.37 8.15 -0.31
C GLY A 167 3.92 8.59 -0.13
N ASN A 168 3.55 9.12 1.05
CA ASN A 168 2.23 9.71 1.24
C ASN A 168 2.16 11.02 0.44
N VAL A 169 1.52 10.97 -0.72
CA VAL A 169 1.39 12.11 -1.64
C VAL A 169 0.34 13.13 -1.16
N ALA A 170 -0.36 12.88 -0.06
CA ALA A 170 -1.31 13.82 0.54
C ALA A 170 -0.64 14.92 1.38
N ILE A 171 0.60 14.69 1.86
CA ILE A 171 1.29 15.62 2.76
C ILE A 171 1.55 16.96 2.03
N GLY A 172 1.18 18.06 2.68
CA GLY A 172 1.38 19.41 2.16
C GLY A 172 0.49 19.76 0.95
N LYS A 173 -0.55 18.97 0.70
CA LYS A 173 -1.59 19.26 -0.30
C LYS A 173 -2.76 20.03 0.34
N ASN A 174 -3.78 20.33 -0.46
CA ASN A 174 -4.94 21.10 0.00
C ASN A 174 -6.15 20.20 0.24
N ALA A 175 -6.76 20.30 1.42
CA ALA A 175 -7.99 19.61 1.75
C ALA A 175 -9.15 20.60 1.88
N THR A 176 -10.35 20.16 1.54
CA THR A 176 -11.59 20.93 1.71
C THR A 176 -12.70 19.98 2.16
N GLN A 177 -13.72 20.48 2.86
CA GLN A 177 -14.80 19.62 3.33
C GLN A 177 -16.15 20.37 3.35
N SER A 178 -17.24 19.60 3.32
CA SER A 178 -18.58 20.11 3.56
C SER A 178 -18.75 20.54 5.01
N PRO A 179 -19.65 21.48 5.28
CA PRO A 179 -19.43 22.62 6.17
C PRO A 179 -18.58 22.27 7.39
N THR A 180 -17.45 22.94 7.58
CA THR A 180 -16.53 22.65 8.70
C THR A 180 -17.23 22.82 10.05
N HIS A 181 -17.04 21.84 10.95
CA HIS A 181 -17.51 21.94 12.32
C HIS A 181 -16.45 22.61 13.20
N LEU A 182 -16.70 23.88 13.56
CA LEU A 182 -15.83 24.65 14.47
C LEU A 182 -14.36 24.66 13.98
N ALA A 183 -13.42 24.22 14.82
CA ALA A 183 -11.99 24.16 14.54
C ALA A 183 -11.51 22.80 13.97
N TRP A 184 -12.41 21.96 13.45
CA TRP A 184 -12.08 20.64 12.90
C TRP A 184 -11.83 20.71 11.39
N GLU A 185 -10.87 21.56 11.01
CA GLU A 185 -10.51 21.89 9.63
C GLU A 185 -10.12 20.66 8.79
N ALA A 186 -10.27 20.75 7.47
CA ALA A 186 -10.09 19.63 6.56
C ALA A 186 -8.62 19.16 6.50
N GLU A 187 -7.69 20.11 6.61
CA GLU A 187 -6.24 19.94 6.51
C GLU A 187 -5.67 19.09 7.64
N LYS A 188 -6.39 19.00 8.76
CA LYS A 188 -6.05 18.13 9.88
C LYS A 188 -6.01 16.64 9.49
N ALA A 189 -6.78 16.24 8.47
CA ALA A 189 -6.73 14.87 7.97
C ALA A 189 -5.48 14.56 7.13
N ILE A 190 -4.57 15.50 6.89
CA ILE A 190 -3.36 15.29 6.07
C ILE A 190 -2.11 15.89 6.73
N ASP A 191 -2.15 16.08 8.05
CA ASP A 191 -1.08 16.70 8.82
C ASP A 191 -0.05 15.70 9.38
N GLY A 192 -0.32 14.40 9.23
CA GLY A 192 0.52 13.30 9.70
C GLY A 192 0.31 12.90 11.17
N ILE A 193 -0.68 13.47 11.87
CA ILE A 193 -0.90 13.27 13.31
C ILE A 193 -2.12 12.38 13.57
N LYS A 194 -1.87 11.06 13.59
CA LYS A 194 -2.91 10.03 13.76
C LYS A 194 -3.46 9.86 15.18
N ASN A 195 -2.66 10.20 16.20
CA ASN A 195 -2.88 9.79 17.60
C ASN A 195 -3.33 10.93 18.52
N ASP A 196 -3.88 12.02 17.97
CA ASP A 196 -4.44 13.13 18.73
C ASP A 196 -5.84 13.50 18.21
N ARG A 197 -6.86 13.37 19.06
CA ARG A 197 -8.26 13.70 18.71
C ARG A 197 -8.44 15.15 18.25
N THR A 198 -7.65 16.07 18.77
CA THR A 198 -7.74 17.50 18.40
C THR A 198 -7.19 17.78 17.00
N LYS A 199 -6.49 16.79 16.42
CA LYS A 199 -5.89 16.79 15.09
C LYS A 199 -6.71 16.02 14.06
N CYS A 200 -7.97 15.72 14.35
CA CYS A 200 -8.87 15.17 13.33
C CYS A 200 -9.66 16.29 12.63
N SER A 201 -10.00 16.06 11.36
CA SER A 201 -11.00 16.83 10.62
C SER A 201 -12.41 16.35 10.95
N SER A 202 -13.41 17.24 10.85
CA SER A 202 -14.81 16.88 11.04
C SER A 202 -15.74 17.88 10.35
N THR A 203 -16.71 17.33 9.61
CA THR A 203 -17.80 18.12 9.05
C THR A 203 -18.85 18.43 10.12
N GLY A 204 -19.65 19.45 9.89
CA GLY A 204 -20.93 19.63 10.55
C GLY A 204 -21.94 18.59 10.07
N TYR A 205 -23.11 18.59 10.69
CA TYR A 205 -24.24 17.79 10.21
C TYR A 205 -24.69 18.30 8.85
N GLY A 206 -24.70 17.41 7.86
CA GLY A 206 -25.09 17.74 6.50
C GLY A 206 -25.57 16.53 5.72
N ASN A 207 -26.16 16.77 4.56
CA ASN A 207 -26.54 15.69 3.64
C ASN A 207 -25.35 15.35 2.76
N ASN A 208 -25.06 14.06 2.62
CA ASN A 208 -23.94 13.55 1.84
C ASN A 208 -22.62 14.26 2.18
N SER A 209 -22.33 14.38 3.48
CA SER A 209 -21.13 15.09 3.98
C SER A 209 -19.86 14.52 3.34
N PHE A 210 -18.96 15.39 2.92
CA PHE A 210 -17.75 15.01 2.20
C PHE A 210 -16.50 15.73 2.70
N TRP A 211 -15.37 15.09 2.48
CA TRP A 211 -14.03 15.63 2.55
C TRP A 211 -13.33 15.35 1.22
N ARG A 212 -12.55 16.30 0.72
CA ARG A 212 -11.84 16.20 -0.57
C ARG A 212 -10.42 16.72 -0.46
N LEU A 213 -9.49 15.91 -0.93
CA LEU A 213 -8.09 16.24 -1.20
C LEU A 213 -7.92 16.70 -2.64
N ASP A 214 -7.21 17.80 -2.85
CA ASP A 214 -6.63 18.18 -4.15
C ASP A 214 -5.13 17.88 -4.15
N LEU A 215 -4.71 16.85 -4.90
CA LEU A 215 -3.32 16.42 -5.01
C LEU A 215 -2.44 17.39 -5.83
N LEU A 216 -3.03 18.47 -6.36
CA LEU A 216 -2.44 19.50 -7.22
C LEU A 216 -2.00 19.03 -8.61
N ASN A 217 -1.69 17.75 -8.77
CA ASN A 217 -1.39 17.08 -10.04
C ASN A 217 -2.23 15.80 -10.18
N ILE A 218 -2.18 15.17 -11.36
CA ILE A 218 -2.81 13.88 -11.60
C ILE A 218 -1.89 12.77 -11.09
N TYR A 219 -2.43 11.87 -10.27
CA TYR A 219 -1.73 10.70 -9.77
C TYR A 219 -2.43 9.44 -10.22
N ARG A 220 -1.65 8.39 -10.42
CA ARG A 220 -2.15 7.02 -10.37
C ARG A 220 -2.17 6.58 -8.91
N VAL A 221 -3.36 6.51 -8.32
CA VAL A 221 -3.59 6.20 -6.91
C VAL A 221 -3.79 4.70 -6.74
N TYR A 222 -2.93 4.07 -5.94
CA TYR A 222 -3.00 2.63 -5.67
C TYR A 222 -3.69 2.34 -4.35
N THR A 223 -3.43 3.17 -3.34
CA THR A 223 -3.94 2.94 -1.99
C THR A 223 -4.34 4.25 -1.33
N VAL A 224 -5.44 4.22 -0.59
CA VAL A 224 -5.85 5.27 0.34
C VAL A 224 -5.93 4.66 1.74
N VAL A 225 -5.25 5.24 2.72
CA VAL A 225 -5.32 4.81 4.13
C VAL A 225 -6.14 5.83 4.89
N VAL A 226 -7.11 5.35 5.67
CA VAL A 226 -8.00 6.19 6.47
C VAL A 226 -7.83 5.80 7.92
N THR A 227 -7.49 6.78 8.75
CA THR A 227 -7.42 6.63 10.21
C THR A 227 -8.70 7.16 10.84
N ASN A 228 -9.37 6.27 11.56
CA ASN A 228 -10.60 6.62 12.26
C ASN A 228 -10.29 7.32 13.59
N ARG A 229 -11.32 7.95 14.14
CA ARG A 229 -11.31 8.59 15.44
C ARG A 229 -10.86 7.66 16.55
N ILE A 230 -10.03 8.17 17.46
CA ILE A 230 -9.36 7.40 18.53
C ILE A 230 -10.32 7.02 19.67
N ASP A 231 -11.38 7.81 19.86
CA ASP A 231 -12.30 7.68 21.00
C ASP A 231 -13.62 7.02 20.60
N CYS A 232 -14.75 7.57 21.06
CA CYS A 232 -16.07 7.07 20.68
C CYS A 232 -16.35 7.30 19.19
N CYS A 233 -17.47 6.72 18.76
CA CYS A 233 -18.19 7.20 17.60
C CYS A 233 -17.49 6.83 16.27
N SER A 234 -16.66 5.78 16.30
CA SER A 234 -15.96 5.21 15.14
C SER A 234 -16.92 4.74 14.04
N GLU A 235 -18.13 4.36 14.42
CA GLU A 235 -19.20 3.91 13.52
C GLU A 235 -19.72 5.00 12.58
N HIS A 236 -19.40 6.28 12.83
CA HIS A 236 -19.77 7.38 11.96
C HIS A 236 -19.11 7.31 10.57
N LEU A 237 -18.02 6.56 10.38
CA LEU A 237 -17.45 6.31 9.03
C LEU A 237 -18.14 5.15 8.30
N ASN A 238 -18.97 4.36 8.95
CA ASN A 238 -19.56 3.17 8.34
C ASN A 238 -20.47 3.58 7.17
N GLY A 239 -20.18 3.04 5.99
CA GLY A 239 -20.84 3.37 4.73
C GLY A 239 -20.24 4.55 3.97
N ALA A 240 -19.16 5.17 4.47
CA ALA A 240 -18.45 6.20 3.71
C ALA A 240 -17.79 5.60 2.45
N GLU A 241 -17.71 6.37 1.38
CA GLU A 241 -17.20 5.95 0.09
C GLU A 241 -15.95 6.74 -0.27
N ILE A 242 -14.90 6.03 -0.70
CA ILE A 242 -13.67 6.63 -1.23
C ILE A 242 -13.80 6.69 -2.74
N ARG A 243 -13.53 7.87 -3.32
CA ARG A 243 -13.64 8.13 -4.76
C ARG A 243 -12.40 8.84 -5.27
N VAL A 244 -11.98 8.50 -6.50
CA VAL A 244 -10.77 9.03 -7.12
C VAL A 244 -11.08 9.45 -8.55
N GLY A 245 -10.70 10.67 -8.94
CA GLY A 245 -10.88 11.13 -10.31
C GLY A 245 -10.47 12.57 -10.54
N ASN A 246 -10.84 13.10 -11.71
CA ASN A 246 -10.46 14.45 -12.17
C ASN A 246 -11.64 15.43 -12.21
N SER A 247 -12.87 14.98 -11.96
CA SER A 247 -14.07 15.83 -12.04
C SER A 247 -14.34 16.51 -10.70
N LEU A 248 -14.81 17.75 -10.76
CA LEU A 248 -15.39 18.48 -9.62
C LEU A 248 -16.93 18.50 -9.64
N LYS A 249 -17.57 17.81 -10.58
CA LYS A 249 -19.04 17.65 -10.58
C LYS A 249 -19.47 17.05 -9.24
N ASN A 250 -20.52 17.63 -8.63
CA ASN A 250 -20.97 17.27 -7.28
C ASN A 250 -19.82 17.27 -6.26
N ASN A 251 -18.96 18.30 -6.30
CA ASN A 251 -17.76 18.43 -5.48
C ASN A 251 -16.73 17.28 -5.65
N GLY A 252 -16.81 16.50 -6.73
CA GLY A 252 -15.99 15.31 -6.95
C GLY A 252 -16.58 14.02 -6.39
N ASN A 253 -17.75 14.08 -5.77
CA ASN A 253 -18.44 12.91 -5.21
C ASN A 253 -19.02 11.98 -6.30
N ASP A 254 -19.03 12.42 -7.56
CA ASP A 254 -19.44 11.60 -8.71
C ASP A 254 -18.26 10.84 -9.35
N ASN A 255 -17.02 11.09 -8.92
CA ASN A 255 -15.85 10.38 -9.44
C ASN A 255 -15.97 8.86 -9.17
N PRO A 256 -15.31 8.02 -9.99
CA PRO A 256 -15.29 6.57 -9.80
C PRO A 256 -15.01 6.16 -8.35
N LYS A 257 -15.74 5.14 -7.87
CA LYS A 257 -15.62 4.63 -6.51
C LYS A 257 -14.44 3.69 -6.40
N CYS A 258 -13.53 3.99 -5.50
CA CYS A 258 -12.41 3.13 -5.10
C CYS A 258 -12.89 2.06 -4.11
N ALA A 259 -13.54 2.46 -3.02
CA ALA A 259 -13.99 1.53 -1.99
C ALA A 259 -15.17 2.07 -1.18
N VAL A 260 -15.81 1.18 -0.40
CA VAL A 260 -16.76 1.52 0.66
C VAL A 260 -16.16 1.10 2.00
N ILE A 261 -16.17 2.02 2.97
CA ILE A 261 -15.73 1.80 4.35
C ILE A 261 -16.85 1.05 5.07
N SER A 262 -16.66 -0.24 5.33
CA SER A 262 -17.61 -1.03 6.12
C SER A 262 -17.54 -0.68 7.60
N SER A 263 -16.34 -0.74 8.17
CA SER A 263 -16.02 -0.34 9.54
C SER A 263 -14.52 -0.18 9.72
N ILE A 264 -14.11 0.81 10.50
CA ILE A 264 -12.73 0.95 11.00
C ILE A 264 -12.83 1.09 12.52
N PRO A 265 -12.20 0.23 13.33
CA PRO A 265 -12.23 0.38 14.79
C PRO A 265 -11.61 1.72 15.25
N ALA A 266 -11.94 2.14 16.47
CA ALA A 266 -11.43 3.39 17.03
C ALA A 266 -9.89 3.41 17.07
N GLY A 267 -9.30 4.51 16.58
CA GLY A 267 -7.86 4.74 16.54
C GLY A 267 -7.08 3.87 15.55
N VAL A 268 -7.78 3.08 14.73
CA VAL A 268 -7.16 2.19 13.75
C VAL A 268 -7.09 2.88 12.39
N SER A 269 -5.99 2.63 11.67
CA SER A 269 -5.86 2.94 10.25
C SER A 269 -6.24 1.73 9.40
N TYR A 270 -7.05 1.94 8.38
CA TYR A 270 -7.41 0.90 7.40
C TYR A 270 -7.05 1.35 5.99
N PHE A 271 -6.49 0.44 5.19
CA PHE A 271 -6.08 0.72 3.81
C PHE A 271 -7.17 0.25 2.83
N TYR A 272 -7.29 0.98 1.73
CA TYR A 272 -8.25 0.72 0.67
C TYR A 272 -7.53 0.73 -0.68
N LEU A 273 -7.69 -0.36 -1.44
CA LEU A 273 -7.04 -0.53 -2.73
C LEU A 273 -7.85 0.18 -3.81
N CYS A 274 -7.22 1.15 -4.46
CA CYS A 274 -7.77 1.87 -5.61
C CYS A 274 -7.18 1.39 -6.94
N VAL A 275 -6.32 0.37 -6.95
CA VAL A 275 -5.91 -0.38 -8.17
C VAL A 275 -5.42 0.53 -9.31
N GLY A 276 -4.67 1.58 -8.99
CA GLY A 276 -4.12 2.51 -9.99
C GLY A 276 -5.17 3.41 -10.65
N MET A 277 -6.26 3.73 -9.96
CA MET A 277 -7.21 4.77 -10.39
C MET A 277 -6.50 6.09 -10.62
N VAL A 278 -6.78 6.74 -11.75
CA VAL A 278 -6.12 7.99 -12.13
C VAL A 278 -6.99 9.17 -11.72
N GLY A 279 -6.44 10.07 -10.90
CA GLY A 279 -7.17 11.24 -10.42
C GLY A 279 -6.29 12.31 -9.77
N ARG A 280 -6.74 13.55 -9.87
CA ARG A 280 -6.25 14.70 -9.09
C ARG A 280 -6.94 14.82 -7.74
N TYR A 281 -8.20 14.38 -7.65
CA TYR A 281 -9.03 14.49 -6.46
C TYR A 281 -9.25 13.14 -5.81
N VAL A 282 -9.11 13.10 -4.48
CA VAL A 282 -9.55 11.98 -3.64
C VAL A 282 -10.66 12.50 -2.73
N ASN A 283 -11.84 11.91 -2.83
CA ASN A 283 -13.01 12.27 -2.04
C ASN A 283 -13.35 11.14 -1.06
N LEU A 284 -13.70 11.50 0.17
CA LEU A 284 -14.43 10.66 1.09
C LEU A 284 -15.81 11.28 1.26
N VAL A 285 -16.86 10.54 0.93
CA VAL A 285 -18.26 11.01 1.06
C VAL A 285 -19.04 10.01 1.88
N ILE A 286 -19.81 10.47 2.86
CA ILE A 286 -20.75 9.63 3.59
C ILE A 286 -22.18 9.91 3.13
N PRO A 287 -22.78 9.01 2.32
CA PRO A 287 -24.14 9.20 1.83
C PRO A 287 -25.17 9.20 2.97
N GLY A 288 -26.23 9.98 2.78
CA GLY A 288 -27.37 10.02 3.69
C GLY A 288 -27.68 11.42 4.23
N VAL A 289 -28.67 11.47 5.11
CA VAL A 289 -29.20 12.70 5.69
C VAL A 289 -28.54 12.96 7.05
N MET A 290 -28.17 14.21 7.30
CA MET A 290 -27.59 14.65 8.59
C MET A 290 -26.43 13.77 9.07
N LYS A 291 -25.51 13.44 8.16
CA LYS A 291 -24.29 12.68 8.46
C LYS A 291 -23.15 13.61 8.84
N VAL A 292 -22.24 13.08 9.65
CA VAL A 292 -20.98 13.73 10.04
C VAL A 292 -19.85 12.84 9.56
N LEU A 293 -18.86 13.42 8.89
CA LEU A 293 -17.64 12.73 8.48
C LEU A 293 -16.49 13.25 9.34
N THR A 294 -15.83 12.36 10.07
CA THR A 294 -14.66 12.70 10.91
C THR A 294 -13.48 11.86 10.45
N LEU A 295 -12.36 12.47 10.11
CA LEU A 295 -11.18 11.76 9.59
C LEU A 295 -9.96 12.24 10.37
N CYS A 296 -9.24 11.33 11.03
CA CYS A 296 -8.03 11.70 11.76
C CYS A 296 -6.79 11.71 10.90
N GLU A 297 -6.74 10.87 9.87
CA GLU A 297 -5.71 10.94 8.85
C GLU A 297 -6.21 10.27 7.57
N VAL A 298 -5.83 10.82 6.43
CA VAL A 298 -6.04 10.27 5.08
C VAL A 298 -4.70 10.32 4.36
N GLU A 299 -4.10 9.15 4.21
CA GLU A 299 -2.85 9.01 3.46
C GLU A 299 -3.17 8.52 2.06
N VAL A 300 -2.55 9.12 1.05
CA VAL A 300 -2.73 8.72 -0.34
C VAL A 300 -1.40 8.24 -0.87
N TYR A 301 -1.41 7.06 -1.46
CA TYR A 301 -0.24 6.41 -2.01
C TYR A 301 -0.46 6.24 -3.51
N GLY A 302 0.30 7.02 -4.28
CA GLY A 302 0.25 7.02 -5.74
C GLY A 302 1.59 7.37 -6.35
N THR A 303 1.66 7.29 -7.68
CA THR A 303 2.76 7.86 -8.47
C THR A 303 2.21 8.97 -9.35
N GLY A 304 2.91 10.10 -9.44
CA GLY A 304 2.54 11.18 -10.34
C GLY A 304 2.53 10.69 -11.79
N THR A 305 1.50 11.04 -12.56
CA THR A 305 1.52 10.78 -14.01
C THR A 305 2.33 11.89 -14.65
N THR A 306 3.58 11.62 -15.05
CA THR A 306 4.31 12.57 -15.88
C THR A 306 3.58 12.69 -17.21
N ASN A 307 3.07 13.87 -17.54
CA ASN A 307 2.73 14.20 -18.91
C ASN A 307 4.03 14.09 -19.71
N ILE A 308 4.22 12.98 -20.39
CA ILE A 308 5.15 12.91 -21.52
C ILE A 308 4.42 13.69 -22.61
N ASN A 309 4.68 15.00 -22.64
CA ASN A 309 4.31 15.84 -23.77
C ASN A 309 5.07 15.38 -25.01
#